data_AF-A0A8T6YKI4-F1
#
_entry.id   AF-A0A8T6YKI4-F1
#
_cell.length_a   1.000
_cell.length_b   1.000
_cell.length_c   1.000
_cell.angle_alpha   90.00
_cell.angle_beta   90.00
_cell.angle_gamma   90.00
#
_symmetry.space_group_name_H-M   'P 1'
#
loop_
_entity.id
_entity.type
_entity.pdbx_description
1 polymer ?
#
loop_
_entity_poly.entity_id
_entity_poly.type
_entity_poly.pdbx_seq_one_letter_code
_entity_poly.pdbx_strand_id
1 'polypeptide(L)'
;MNKIAKSLAENQDDREFLLKNTREIIVICSKSIISAHSGDIKSAKDNLNHADILLKKYRKKATPDLRRYMITPEQEFVEAASLIAVIDKKEIPSDKELGVMPESYVLGLMDCVGELKRMIFDKIRIGDTDNATRIFEVMENLYLYLYPFSMYDKVVKEARRKIDVDRILIDDVRGAITEEKRRSDLITALNKLQK
;
A
#
# COMPACT_ATOMS: atom_id res chain seq x y z
N MET A 1 -2.26 -40.76 20.80
CA MET A 1 -1.12 -40.70 19.85
C MET A 1 -1.55 -40.46 18.41
N ASN A 2 -2.36 -41.31 17.76
CA ASN A 2 -2.73 -41.13 16.34
C ASN A 2 -3.41 -39.79 16.00
N LYS A 3 -4.32 -39.29 16.85
CA LYS A 3 -4.95 -37.97 16.65
C LYS A 3 -3.93 -36.81 16.73
N ILE A 4 -2.94 -36.92 17.60
CA ILE A 4 -1.88 -35.92 17.78
C ILE A 4 -0.97 -35.94 16.54
N ALA A 5 -0.52 -37.12 16.11
CA ALA A 5 0.30 -37.26 14.92
C ALA A 5 -0.39 -36.71 13.66
N LYS A 6 -1.69 -36.98 13.50
CA LYS A 6 -2.49 -36.43 12.40
C LYS A 6 -2.56 -34.89 12.45
N SER A 7 -2.85 -34.31 13.61
CA SER A 7 -2.90 -32.86 13.76
C SER A 7 -1.56 -32.17 13.50
N LEU A 8 -0.45 -32.78 13.91
CA LEU A 8 0.90 -32.27 13.64
C LEU A 8 1.25 -32.35 12.15
N ALA A 9 0.88 -33.45 11.48
CA ALA A 9 1.08 -33.61 10.04
C ALA A 9 0.27 -32.55 9.25
N GLU A 10 -1.01 -32.34 9.61
CA GLU A 10 -1.84 -31.30 8.99
C GLU A 10 -1.23 -29.89 9.17
N ASN A 11 -0.69 -29.58 10.36
CA ASN A 11 -0.01 -28.31 10.60
C ASN A 11 1.26 -28.14 9.76
N GLN A 12 2.05 -29.21 9.61
CA GLN A 12 3.24 -29.22 8.77
C GLN A 12 2.89 -28.99 7.29
N ASP A 13 1.86 -29.68 6.79
CA ASP A 13 1.38 -29.55 5.41
C ASP A 13 0.88 -28.11 5.13
N ASP A 14 0.12 -27.52 6.05
CA ASP A 14 -0.34 -26.14 5.93
C ASP A 14 0.82 -25.14 5.96
N ARG A 15 1.84 -25.37 6.79
CA ARG A 15 3.04 -24.52 6.83
C ARG A 15 3.81 -24.58 5.52
N GLU A 16 4.07 -25.77 4.98
CA GLU A 16 4.77 -25.93 3.70
C GLU A 16 3.97 -25.31 2.55
N PHE A 17 2.66 -25.49 2.56
CA PHE A 17 1.76 -24.84 1.61
C PHE A 17 1.90 -23.31 1.65
N LEU A 18 1.82 -22.70 2.83
CA LEU A 18 1.91 -21.23 2.96
C LEU A 18 3.28 -20.73 2.50
N LEU A 19 4.37 -21.36 2.92
CA LEU A 19 5.74 -20.97 2.53
C LEU A 19 5.95 -21.01 1.02
N LYS A 20 5.36 -21.99 0.33
CA LYS A 20 5.55 -22.19 -1.11
C LYS A 20 4.69 -21.24 -1.95
N ASN A 21 3.45 -21.00 -1.54
CA ASN A 21 2.46 -20.38 -2.42
C ASN A 21 2.25 -18.89 -2.17
N THR A 22 2.51 -18.37 -0.96
CA THR A 22 2.22 -16.95 -0.64
C THR A 22 3.01 -15.95 -1.49
N ARG A 23 4.19 -16.34 -2.01
CA ARG A 23 4.99 -15.51 -2.90
C ARG A 23 4.26 -15.10 -4.18
N GLU A 24 3.32 -15.92 -4.68
CA GLU A 24 2.59 -15.58 -5.89
C GLU A 24 1.65 -14.38 -5.67
N ILE A 25 1.10 -14.24 -4.46
CA ILE A 25 0.24 -13.11 -4.07
C ILE A 25 1.05 -11.82 -4.15
N ILE A 26 2.27 -11.83 -3.60
CA ILE A 26 3.20 -10.68 -3.66
C ILE A 26 3.47 -10.29 -5.11
N VAL A 27 3.74 -11.27 -5.98
CA VAL A 27 3.98 -11.01 -7.42
C VAL A 27 2.73 -10.42 -8.10
N ILE A 28 1.54 -10.89 -7.76
CA ILE A 28 0.29 -10.37 -8.33
C ILE A 28 0.02 -8.93 -7.82
N CYS A 29 0.25 -8.64 -6.54
CA CYS A 29 0.14 -7.29 -5.98
C CYS A 29 1.12 -6.33 -6.66
N SER A 30 2.37 -6.75 -6.87
CA SER A 30 3.37 -5.96 -7.61
C SER A 30 2.90 -5.65 -9.05
N LYS A 31 2.34 -6.64 -9.76
CA LYS A 31 1.73 -6.41 -11.09
C LYS A 31 0.56 -5.43 -11.05
N SER A 32 -0.26 -5.50 -10.00
CA SER A 32 -1.36 -4.57 -9.76
C SER A 32 -0.84 -3.13 -9.63
N ILE A 33 0.16 -2.90 -8.78
CA ILE A 33 0.79 -1.59 -8.57
C ILE A 33 1.41 -1.06 -9.86
N ILE A 34 2.16 -1.89 -10.60
CA ILE A 34 2.75 -1.51 -11.90
C ILE A 34 1.66 -1.08 -12.89
N SER A 35 0.57 -1.84 -12.99
CA SER A 35 -0.55 -1.53 -13.88
C SER A 35 -1.28 -0.25 -13.46
N ALA A 36 -1.40 -0.01 -12.15
CA ALA A 36 -2.01 1.20 -11.62
C ALA A 36 -1.22 2.45 -12.03
N HIS A 37 0.12 2.42 -11.90
CA HIS A 37 0.99 3.53 -12.30
C HIS A 37 1.06 3.74 -13.82
N SER A 38 0.93 2.69 -14.62
CA SER A 38 0.89 2.82 -16.08
C SER A 38 -0.45 3.34 -16.61
N GLY A 39 -1.45 3.51 -15.74
CA GLY A 39 -2.80 3.94 -16.11
C GLY A 39 -3.72 2.80 -16.57
N ASP A 40 -3.25 1.55 -16.59
CA ASP A 40 -4.08 0.37 -16.86
C ASP A 40 -4.84 -0.07 -15.60
N ILE A 41 -5.84 0.72 -15.24
CA ILE A 41 -6.64 0.52 -14.03
C ILE A 41 -7.46 -0.78 -14.10
N LYS A 42 -7.80 -1.23 -15.30
CA LYS A 42 -8.51 -2.51 -15.48
C LYS A 42 -7.62 -3.67 -15.05
N SER A 43 -6.41 -3.78 -15.62
CA SER A 43 -5.47 -4.82 -15.23
C SER A 43 -5.06 -4.73 -13.77
N ALA A 44 -4.95 -3.51 -13.21
CA ALA A 44 -4.70 -3.31 -11.79
C ALA A 44 -5.79 -3.96 -10.94
N LYS A 45 -7.07 -3.66 -11.21
CA LYS A 45 -8.22 -4.23 -10.47
C LYS A 45 -8.36 -5.74 -10.68
N ASP A 46 -8.11 -6.23 -11.88
CA ASP A 46 -8.16 -7.67 -12.17
C ASP A 46 -7.08 -8.44 -11.38
N ASN A 47 -5.85 -7.90 -11.33
CA ASN A 47 -4.78 -8.46 -10.51
C ASN A 47 -5.11 -8.39 -9.01
N LEU A 48 -5.63 -7.25 -8.52
CA LEU A 48 -6.04 -7.11 -7.11
C LEU A 48 -7.12 -8.13 -6.73
N ASN A 49 -8.14 -8.31 -7.56
CA ASN A 49 -9.19 -9.30 -7.33
C ASN A 49 -8.62 -10.73 -7.30
N HIS A 50 -7.66 -11.04 -8.16
CA HIS A 50 -6.99 -12.34 -8.14
C HIS A 50 -6.20 -12.56 -6.85
N ALA A 51 -5.47 -11.54 -6.38
CA ALA A 51 -4.77 -11.59 -5.09
C ALA A 51 -5.74 -11.80 -3.91
N ASP A 52 -6.89 -11.11 -3.89
CA ASP A 52 -7.93 -11.27 -2.86
C ASP A 52 -8.47 -12.72 -2.80
N ILE A 53 -8.75 -13.33 -3.95
CA ILE A 53 -9.20 -14.73 -4.04
C ILE A 53 -8.16 -15.67 -3.42
N LEU A 54 -6.88 -15.49 -3.75
CA LEU A 54 -5.80 -16.31 -3.21
C LEU A 54 -5.58 -16.08 -1.71
N LEU A 55 -5.61 -14.83 -1.25
CA LEU A 55 -5.53 -14.49 0.17
C LEU A 55 -6.63 -15.18 0.99
N LYS A 56 -7.89 -15.07 0.54
CA LYS A 56 -9.03 -15.74 1.18
C LYS A 56 -8.87 -17.26 1.21
N LYS A 57 -8.30 -17.84 0.15
CA LYS A 57 -7.99 -19.28 0.10
C LYS A 57 -6.89 -19.65 1.09
N TYR A 58 -5.83 -18.86 1.19
CA TYR A 58 -4.62 -19.21 1.96
C TYR A 58 -4.80 -18.95 3.44
N ARG A 59 -5.59 -17.94 3.80
CA ARG A 59 -5.98 -17.66 5.18
C ARG A 59 -6.66 -18.84 5.87
N LYS A 60 -7.39 -19.69 5.13
CA LYS A 60 -8.01 -20.91 5.67
C LYS A 60 -6.98 -21.92 6.20
N LYS A 61 -5.73 -21.85 5.73
CA LYS A 61 -4.59 -22.68 6.16
C LYS A 61 -3.71 -21.96 7.18
N ALA A 62 -3.93 -20.67 7.40
CA ALA A 62 -3.20 -19.87 8.38
C ALA A 62 -3.80 -20.04 9.78
N THR A 63 -3.58 -21.23 10.37
CA THR A 63 -3.84 -21.49 11.79
C THR A 63 -3.11 -20.45 12.67
N PRO A 64 -3.48 -20.24 13.95
CA PRO A 64 -2.89 -19.19 14.79
C PRO A 64 -1.35 -19.14 14.75
N ASP A 65 -0.70 -20.30 14.80
CA ASP A 65 0.77 -20.42 14.76
C ASP A 65 1.39 -20.14 13.39
N LEU A 66 0.58 -20.08 12.33
CA LEU A 66 1.00 -19.90 10.95
C LEU A 66 0.62 -18.53 10.37
N ARG A 67 -0.13 -17.70 11.12
CA ARG A 67 -0.56 -16.36 10.67
C ARG A 67 0.59 -15.46 10.23
N ARG A 68 1.76 -15.58 10.84
CA ARG A 68 2.96 -14.81 10.47
C ARG A 68 3.34 -14.96 8.98
N TYR A 69 3.01 -16.08 8.33
CA TYR A 69 3.30 -16.32 6.93
C TYR A 69 2.39 -15.52 5.98
N MET A 70 1.29 -14.98 6.49
CA MET A 70 0.37 -14.13 5.75
C MET A 70 0.68 -12.64 5.87
N ILE A 71 1.59 -12.23 6.78
CA ILE A 71 1.82 -10.81 7.06
C ILE A 71 2.24 -10.04 5.81
N THR A 72 3.32 -10.48 5.15
CA THR A 72 3.85 -9.81 3.95
C THR A 72 2.89 -9.87 2.76
N PRO A 73 2.27 -11.00 2.39
CA PRO A 73 1.25 -11.02 1.34
C PRO A 73 0.06 -10.08 1.59
N GLU A 74 -0.42 -10.00 2.84
CA GLU A 74 -1.51 -9.11 3.20
C GLU A 74 -1.08 -7.64 3.16
N GLN A 75 0.15 -7.33 3.57
CA GLN A 75 0.75 -6.00 3.50
C GLN A 75 0.82 -5.50 2.04
N GLU A 76 1.35 -6.31 1.13
CA GLU A 76 1.44 -6.00 -0.31
C GLU A 76 0.06 -5.83 -0.95
N PHE A 77 -0.93 -6.60 -0.49
CA PHE A 77 -2.31 -6.48 -0.94
C PHE A 77 -2.96 -5.18 -0.47
N VAL A 78 -2.72 -4.78 0.79
CA VAL A 78 -3.22 -3.51 1.34
C VAL A 78 -2.62 -2.33 0.61
N GLU A 79 -1.32 -2.37 0.32
CA GLU A 79 -0.64 -1.33 -0.48
C GLU A 79 -1.31 -1.18 -1.85
N ALA A 80 -1.47 -2.28 -2.59
CA ALA A 80 -2.11 -2.28 -3.91
C ALA A 80 -3.56 -1.80 -3.87
N ALA A 81 -4.35 -2.25 -2.88
CA ALA A 81 -5.75 -1.86 -2.72
C ALA A 81 -5.89 -0.37 -2.40
N SER A 82 -5.04 0.14 -1.51
CA SER A 82 -5.03 1.54 -1.09
C SER A 82 -4.64 2.46 -2.24
N LEU A 83 -3.60 2.10 -3.00
CA LEU A 83 -3.18 2.85 -4.19
C LEU A 83 -4.33 2.96 -5.21
N ILE A 84 -5.02 1.84 -5.51
CA ILE A 84 -6.16 1.82 -6.43
C ILE A 84 -7.30 2.71 -5.92
N ALA A 85 -7.61 2.67 -4.61
CA ALA A 85 -8.64 3.52 -4.02
C ALA A 85 -8.31 5.02 -4.19
N VAL A 86 -7.07 5.43 -3.95
CA VAL A 86 -6.64 6.83 -4.11
C VAL A 86 -6.69 7.29 -5.57
N ILE A 87 -6.36 6.42 -6.52
CA ILE A 87 -6.49 6.67 -7.97
C ILE A 87 -7.96 6.87 -8.34
N ASP A 88 -8.83 5.98 -7.87
CA ASP A 88 -10.28 6.01 -8.10
C ASP A 88 -10.98 7.16 -7.35
N LYS A 89 -10.26 7.95 -6.55
CA LYS A 89 -10.81 9.00 -5.67
C LYS A 89 -11.85 8.46 -4.68
N LYS A 90 -11.61 7.26 -4.16
CA LYS A 90 -12.42 6.61 -3.12
C LYS A 90 -11.69 6.63 -1.78
N GLU A 91 -12.44 6.37 -0.73
CA GLU A 91 -11.86 6.13 0.59
C GLU A 91 -11.00 4.87 0.58
N ILE A 92 -9.93 4.88 1.37
CA ILE A 92 -9.06 3.72 1.57
C ILE A 92 -9.87 2.67 2.35
N PRO A 93 -10.03 1.43 1.83
CA PRO A 93 -10.81 0.40 2.52
C PRO A 93 -10.19 0.03 3.86
N SER A 94 -11.02 -0.20 4.87
CA SER A 94 -10.58 -0.65 6.20
C SER A 94 -10.01 -2.06 6.20
N ASP A 95 -9.28 -2.41 7.26
CA ASP A 95 -8.76 -3.76 7.52
C ASP A 95 -9.86 -4.83 7.46
N LYS A 96 -11.07 -4.49 7.95
CA LYS A 96 -12.25 -5.37 7.94
C LYS A 96 -12.81 -5.59 6.54
N GLU A 97 -12.84 -4.55 5.71
CA GLU A 97 -13.31 -4.64 4.32
C GLU A 97 -12.35 -5.47 3.46
N LEU A 98 -11.04 -5.30 3.66
CA LEU A 98 -10.00 -6.11 3.03
C LEU A 98 -9.86 -7.50 3.68
N GLY A 99 -10.43 -7.66 4.87
CA GLY A 99 -10.37 -8.86 5.70
C GLY A 99 -8.97 -9.22 6.21
N VAL A 100 -8.00 -8.31 6.18
CA VAL A 100 -6.59 -8.58 6.55
C VAL A 100 -6.34 -8.44 8.05
N MET A 101 -5.16 -8.87 8.51
CA MET A 101 -4.75 -8.65 9.89
C MET A 101 -4.43 -7.16 10.15
N PRO A 102 -4.70 -6.62 11.35
CA PRO A 102 -4.41 -5.23 11.68
C PRO A 102 -2.95 -4.84 11.49
N GLU A 103 -2.01 -5.73 11.84
CA GLU A 103 -0.57 -5.51 11.64
C GLU A 103 -0.23 -5.34 10.15
N SER A 104 -0.72 -6.25 9.31
CA SER A 104 -0.56 -6.18 7.85
C SER A 104 -1.17 -4.94 7.23
N TYR A 105 -2.34 -4.52 7.74
CA TYR A 105 -3.01 -3.32 7.28
C TYR A 105 -2.17 -2.07 7.53
N VAL A 106 -1.70 -1.89 8.77
CA VAL A 106 -0.86 -0.74 9.13
C VAL A 106 0.43 -0.71 8.32
N LEU A 107 1.11 -1.86 8.18
CA LEU A 107 2.34 -1.95 7.39
C LEU A 107 2.11 -1.64 5.91
N GLY A 108 1.01 -2.14 5.32
CA GLY A 108 0.70 -1.91 3.91
C GLY A 108 0.30 -0.46 3.62
N LEU A 109 -0.35 0.21 4.58
CA LEU A 109 -0.61 1.65 4.48
C LEU A 109 0.67 2.48 4.52
N MET A 110 1.65 2.11 5.34
CA MET A 110 2.97 2.76 5.35
C MET A 110 3.68 2.59 4.00
N ASP A 111 3.67 1.39 3.41
CA ASP A 111 4.26 1.20 2.07
C ASP A 111 3.53 1.97 0.97
N CYS A 112 2.20 2.09 1.08
CA CYS A 112 1.40 2.89 0.17
C CYS A 112 1.84 4.36 0.13
N VAL A 113 2.37 4.93 1.24
CA VAL A 113 2.91 6.31 1.27
C VAL A 113 4.01 6.48 0.21
N GLY A 114 4.87 5.47 0.03
CA GLY A 114 5.90 5.45 -1.01
C GLY A 114 5.32 5.50 -2.43
N GLU A 115 4.28 4.71 -2.69
CA GLU A 115 3.62 4.69 -4.00
C GLU A 115 2.81 5.96 -4.28
N LEU A 116 2.27 6.62 -3.23
CA LEU A 116 1.65 7.94 -3.37
C LEU A 116 2.68 9.00 -3.77
N LYS A 117 3.87 9.01 -3.17
CA LYS A 117 4.97 9.90 -3.62
C LYS A 117 5.27 9.68 -5.10
N ARG A 118 5.44 8.43 -5.54
CA ARG A 118 5.70 8.12 -6.95
C ARG A 118 4.61 8.70 -7.86
N MET A 119 3.35 8.47 -7.51
CA MET A 119 2.21 8.97 -8.28
C MET A 119 2.19 10.51 -8.33
N ILE A 120 2.49 11.18 -7.22
CA ILE A 120 2.57 12.65 -7.16
C ILE A 120 3.64 13.18 -8.11
N PHE A 121 4.84 12.60 -8.09
CA PHE A 121 5.93 13.00 -8.98
C PHE A 121 5.59 12.73 -10.47
N ASP A 122 4.91 11.63 -10.77
CA ASP A 122 4.44 11.34 -12.13
C ASP A 122 3.41 12.38 -12.60
N LYS A 123 2.55 12.89 -11.70
CA LYS A 123 1.60 13.98 -12.00
C LYS A 123 2.30 15.33 -12.20
N ILE A 124 3.24 15.68 -11.33
CA ILE A 124 4.07 16.89 -11.49
C ILE A 124 4.79 16.87 -12.84
N ARG A 125 5.36 15.72 -13.24
CA ARG A 125 6.11 15.58 -14.51
C ARG A 125 5.28 15.94 -15.75
N ILE A 126 3.96 15.73 -15.72
CA ILE A 126 3.06 16.05 -16.83
C ILE A 126 2.30 17.37 -16.64
N GLY A 127 2.65 18.16 -15.60
CA GLY A 127 1.99 19.43 -15.28
C GLY A 127 0.61 19.31 -14.65
N ASP A 128 0.23 18.13 -14.14
CA ASP A 128 -1.05 17.87 -13.49
C ASP A 128 -0.98 18.20 -11.98
N THR A 129 -0.75 19.48 -11.68
CA THR A 129 -0.50 19.99 -10.32
C THR A 129 -1.71 19.83 -9.39
N ASP A 130 -2.92 19.89 -9.93
CA ASP A 130 -4.16 19.74 -9.16
C ASP A 130 -4.30 18.32 -8.62
N ASN A 131 -4.08 17.29 -9.46
CA ASN A 131 -4.11 15.91 -8.97
C ASN A 131 -2.90 15.62 -8.07
N ALA A 132 -1.72 16.16 -8.37
CA ALA A 132 -0.54 16.04 -7.50
C ALA A 132 -0.84 16.55 -6.07
N THR A 133 -1.47 17.72 -5.96
CA THR A 133 -1.84 18.35 -4.67
C THR A 133 -2.91 17.53 -3.95
N ARG A 134 -3.96 17.09 -4.66
CA ARG A 134 -4.99 16.21 -4.07
C ARG A 134 -4.41 14.92 -3.49
N ILE A 135 -3.48 14.29 -4.20
CA ILE A 135 -2.85 13.05 -3.74
C ILE A 135 -1.93 13.34 -2.54
N PHE A 136 -1.23 14.48 -2.55
CA PHE A 136 -0.41 14.91 -1.42
C PHE A 136 -1.24 15.11 -0.15
N GLU A 137 -2.42 15.72 -0.23
CA GLU A 137 -3.33 15.85 0.92
C GLU A 137 -3.73 14.48 1.50
N VAL A 138 -4.00 13.49 0.65
CA VAL A 138 -4.26 12.11 1.10
C VAL A 138 -3.03 11.51 1.79
N MET A 139 -1.85 11.71 1.20
CA MET A 139 -0.58 11.22 1.73
C MET A 139 -0.26 11.83 3.11
N GLU A 140 -0.43 13.14 3.28
CA GLU A 140 -0.22 13.83 4.57
C GLU A 140 -1.19 13.34 5.65
N ASN A 141 -2.49 13.25 5.31
CA ASN A 141 -3.48 12.75 6.27
C ASN A 141 -3.19 11.31 6.67
N LEU A 142 -2.83 10.45 5.70
CA LEU A 142 -2.47 9.07 5.97
C LEU A 142 -1.27 8.98 6.91
N TYR A 143 -0.21 9.76 6.67
CA TYR A 143 0.95 9.84 7.57
C TYR A 143 0.55 10.24 8.99
N LEU A 144 -0.31 11.25 9.16
CA LEU A 144 -0.77 11.70 10.49
C LEU A 144 -1.53 10.60 11.24
N TYR A 145 -2.37 9.82 10.54
CA TYR A 145 -3.05 8.67 11.13
C TYR A 145 -2.09 7.54 11.48
N LEU A 146 -1.03 7.35 10.69
CA LEU A 146 -0.03 6.31 10.90
C LEU A 146 1.00 6.66 11.99
N TYR A 147 1.28 7.95 12.21
CA TYR A 147 2.32 8.42 13.13
C TYR A 147 2.30 7.79 14.54
N PRO A 148 1.13 7.64 15.21
CA PRO A 148 1.07 7.00 16.53
C PRO A 148 1.54 5.53 16.54
N PHE A 149 1.50 4.83 15.40
CA PHE A 149 1.93 3.44 15.30
C PHE A 149 3.44 3.25 15.50
N SER A 150 4.24 4.32 15.37
CA SER A 150 5.69 4.30 15.67
C SER A 150 6.01 3.86 17.10
N MET A 151 5.09 4.04 18.05
CA MET A 151 5.26 3.62 19.44
C MET A 151 5.08 2.10 19.65
N TYR A 152 4.53 1.40 18.65
CA TYR A 152 4.19 -0.02 18.72
C TYR A 152 5.16 -0.91 17.93
N ASP A 153 6.39 -0.47 17.67
CA ASP A 153 7.40 -1.22 16.89
C ASP A 153 7.71 -2.63 17.44
N LYS A 154 7.53 -2.84 18.75
CA LYS A 154 7.68 -4.15 19.40
C LYS A 154 6.52 -5.11 19.12
N VAL A 155 5.39 -4.60 18.65
CA VAL A 155 4.16 -5.34 18.33
C VAL A 155 3.98 -5.44 16.81
N VAL A 156 4.17 -4.32 16.10
CA VAL A 156 4.16 -4.22 14.64
C VAL A 156 5.60 -4.05 14.19
N LYS A 157 6.23 -5.15 13.77
CA LYS A 157 7.66 -5.13 13.48
C LYS A 157 7.95 -4.14 12.34
N GLU A 158 8.98 -3.31 12.51
CA GLU A 158 9.43 -2.29 11.55
C GLU A 158 8.56 -1.03 11.43
N ALA A 159 7.47 -0.91 12.20
CA ALA A 159 6.59 0.26 12.16
C ALA A 159 7.35 1.57 12.37
N ARG A 160 8.27 1.63 13.34
CA ARG A 160 9.02 2.86 13.61
C ARG A 160 9.90 3.26 12.42
N ARG A 161 10.63 2.28 11.86
CA ARG A 161 11.50 2.51 10.70
C ARG A 161 10.72 3.02 9.51
N LYS A 162 9.54 2.44 9.22
CA LYS A 162 8.69 2.86 8.11
C LYS A 162 8.13 4.27 8.32
N ILE A 163 7.61 4.59 9.51
CA ILE A 163 7.15 5.96 9.83
C ILE A 163 8.26 7.00 9.69
N ASP A 164 9.49 6.67 10.12
CA ASP A 164 10.64 7.57 9.97
C ASP A 164 10.98 7.81 8.48
N VAL A 165 10.83 6.79 7.63
CA VAL A 165 10.93 6.93 6.17
C VAL A 165 9.78 7.78 5.63
N ASP A 166 8.54 7.48 6.00
CA ASP A 166 7.35 8.21 5.54
C ASP A 166 7.47 9.70 5.83
N ARG A 167 8.01 10.09 6.98
CA ARG A 167 8.29 11.51 7.30
C ARG A 167 9.19 12.18 6.26
N ILE A 168 10.28 11.51 5.86
CA ILE A 168 11.21 12.01 4.85
C ILE A 168 10.49 12.13 3.50
N LEU A 169 9.68 11.13 3.14
CA LEU A 169 8.92 11.15 1.88
C LEU A 169 7.92 12.31 1.85
N ILE A 170 7.24 12.58 2.95
CA ILE A 170 6.31 13.71 3.10
C ILE A 170 7.04 15.04 2.92
N ASP A 171 8.19 15.22 3.58
CA ASP A 171 8.97 16.46 3.47
C ASP A 171 9.47 16.70 2.05
N ASP A 172 9.95 15.65 1.37
CA ASP A 172 10.37 15.71 -0.04
C ASP A 172 9.23 16.16 -0.96
N VAL A 173 8.04 15.55 -0.81
CA VAL A 173 6.88 15.86 -1.64
C VAL A 173 6.38 17.28 -1.36
N ARG A 174 6.38 17.70 -0.09
CA ARG A 174 5.98 19.06 0.31
C ARG A 174 6.83 20.11 -0.40
N GLY A 175 8.15 19.89 -0.47
CA GLY A 175 9.07 20.73 -1.21
C GLY A 175 8.72 20.80 -2.69
N ALA A 176 8.55 19.64 -3.34
CA ALA A 176 8.23 19.55 -4.77
C ALA A 176 6.90 20.24 -5.13
N ILE A 177 5.83 20.01 -4.36
CA ILE A 177 4.53 20.65 -4.56
C ILE A 177 4.60 22.17 -4.38
N THR A 178 5.33 22.63 -3.36
CA THR A 178 5.48 24.06 -3.09
C THR A 178 6.19 24.76 -4.25
N GLU A 179 7.27 24.17 -4.76
CA GLU A 179 8.00 24.72 -5.91
C GLU A 179 7.13 24.74 -7.17
N GLU A 180 6.45 23.63 -7.48
CA GLU A 180 5.63 23.52 -8.69
C GLU A 180 4.46 24.51 -8.68
N LYS A 181 3.84 24.73 -7.52
CA LYS A 181 2.78 25.75 -7.38
C LYS A 181 3.29 27.15 -7.66
N ARG A 182 4.44 27.53 -7.09
CA ARG A 182 5.06 28.85 -7.33
C ARG A 182 5.49 29.03 -8.79
N ARG A 183 5.96 27.96 -9.43
CA ARG A 183 6.30 27.94 -10.86
C ARG A 183 5.06 28.16 -11.73
N SER A 184 3.96 27.48 -11.43
CA SER A 184 2.68 27.65 -12.14
C SER A 184 2.12 29.07 -12.01
N ASP A 185 2.16 29.66 -10.81
CA ASP A 185 1.76 31.06 -10.58
C ASP A 185 2.59 32.04 -11.42
N LEU A 186 3.90 31.82 -11.50
CA LEU A 186 4.81 32.64 -12.29
C LEU A 186 4.49 32.54 -13.79
N ILE A 187 4.33 31.32 -14.32
CA ILE A 187 3.98 31.10 -15.73
C ILE A 187 2.65 31.80 -16.06
N THR A 188 1.68 31.70 -15.16
CA THR A 188 0.38 32.38 -15.31
C THR A 188 0.52 33.89 -15.36
N ALA A 189 1.38 34.48 -14.50
CA ALA A 189 1.64 35.91 -14.51
C ALA A 189 2.35 36.36 -15.81
N LEU A 190 3.32 35.60 -16.30
CA LEU A 190 4.03 35.88 -17.57
C LEU A 190 3.09 35.84 -18.77
N ASN A 191 2.19 34.85 -18.84
CA ASN A 191 1.21 34.74 -19.91
C ASN A 191 0.20 35.90 -19.94
N LYS A 192 -0.06 36.56 -18.78
CA LYS A 192 -0.90 37.76 -18.72
C LYS A 192 -0.20 39.00 -19.27
N LEU A 193 1.12 39.07 -19.20
CA LEU A 193 1.91 40.20 -19.71
C LEU A 193 2.14 40.15 -21.22
N GLN A 194 1.94 38.98 -21.85
CA GLN A 194 2.02 38.80 -23.30
C GLN A 194 0.71 39.12 -24.04
N LYS A 195 -0.36 39.46 -23.32
CA LYS A 195 -1.62 39.97 -23.88
C LYS A 195 -1.67 41.48 -23.81
#